data_AF-A0A0G0I4S6-F1
#
_entry.id   AF-A0A0G0I4S6-F1
#
_cell.length_a   1.000
_cell.length_b   1.000
_cell.length_c   1.000
_cell.angle_alpha   90.00
_cell.angle_beta   90.00
_cell.angle_gamma   90.00
#
_symmetry.space_group_name_H-M   'P 1'
#
loop_
_entity.id
_entity.type
_entity.pdbx_description
1 polymer ?
#
loop_
_entity_poly.entity_id
_entity_poly.type
_entity_poly.pdbx_seq_one_letter_code
_entity_poly.pdbx_strand_id
1 'polypeptide(L)'
;MKKAFTLVELLIVIALIAILSVAVLATINPIEQTNKARDAKFKNDAAEVLSGYERFFASQNKYPWNMDNDGLGSIDNGEVASGVNNIAFLSRDWRFGVLDETGAASGQLITTSELKTAFGSSKEPFDDTVVAGSEDAMYMFHSNDSNYVCFCPKANANRTGAVASQLKCLDRVEAVNATVDVSTATLSDLGGTCLAAADPKANGFCDLGTTANLLCVPEGDIN
;
A
#
# COMPACT_ATOMS: atom_id res chain seq x y z
N MET A 1 46.99 -29.31 29.08
CA MET A 1 46.50 -30.41 28.22
C MET A 1 45.20 -29.96 27.56
N LYS A 2 45.16 -29.82 26.23
CA LYS A 2 43.93 -29.42 25.52
C LYS A 2 43.11 -30.69 25.26
N LYS A 3 41.89 -30.78 25.81
CA LYS A 3 40.96 -31.86 25.49
C LYS A 3 40.49 -31.67 24.05
N ALA A 4 40.82 -32.61 23.18
CA ALA A 4 40.26 -32.68 21.83
C ALA A 4 38.89 -33.36 21.91
N PHE A 5 37.91 -32.79 21.22
CA PHE A 5 36.57 -33.39 21.08
C PHE A 5 36.67 -34.74 20.34
N THR A 6 35.83 -35.70 20.74
CA THR A 6 35.78 -36.98 20.05
C THR A 6 35.03 -36.84 18.72
N LEU A 7 35.43 -37.60 17.71
CA LEU A 7 34.78 -37.60 16.39
C LEU A 7 33.30 -38.01 16.50
N VAL A 8 33.00 -38.91 17.45
CA VAL A 8 31.63 -39.38 17.73
C VAL A 8 30.74 -38.28 18.29
N GLU A 9 31.25 -37.42 19.18
CA GLU A 9 30.50 -36.27 19.69
C GLU A 9 30.13 -35.31 18.56
N LEU A 10 31.06 -35.00 17.66
CA LEU A 10 30.79 -34.10 16.55
C LEU A 10 29.71 -34.69 15.61
N LEU A 11 29.76 -36.01 15.37
CA LEU A 11 28.84 -36.71 14.47
C LEU A 11 27.41 -36.72 15.02
N ILE A 12 27.24 -36.97 16.32
CA ILE A 12 25.90 -36.96 16.95
C ILE A 12 25.33 -35.54 16.93
N VAL A 13 26.14 -34.52 17.15
CA VAL A 13 25.68 -33.12 17.15
C VAL A 13 25.18 -32.70 15.78
N ILE A 14 25.91 -33.00 14.70
CA ILE A 14 25.43 -32.65 13.34
C ILE A 14 24.16 -33.42 12.97
N ALA A 15 24.02 -34.68 13.40
CA ALA A 15 22.82 -35.47 13.18
C ALA A 15 21.60 -34.88 13.93
N LEU A 16 21.79 -34.46 15.18
CA LEU A 16 20.75 -33.80 15.97
C LEU A 16 20.36 -32.45 15.40
N ILE A 17 21.32 -31.62 14.98
CA ILE A 17 21.05 -30.32 14.35
C ILE A 17 20.26 -30.51 13.05
N ALA A 18 20.59 -31.53 12.24
CA ALA A 18 19.87 -31.82 11.00
C ALA A 18 18.40 -32.16 11.26
N ILE A 19 18.10 -33.02 12.24
CA ILE A 19 16.73 -33.43 12.57
C ILE A 19 15.92 -32.26 13.14
N LEU A 20 16.49 -31.49 14.08
CA LEU A 20 15.81 -30.34 14.68
C LEU A 20 15.53 -29.24 13.64
N SER A 21 16.46 -29.00 12.71
CA SER A 21 16.30 -27.98 11.67
C SER A 21 15.12 -28.29 10.74
N VAL A 22 14.95 -29.56 10.35
CA VAL A 22 13.82 -29.99 9.50
C VAL A 22 12.50 -29.84 10.24
N ALA A 23 12.45 -30.21 11.53
CA ALA A 23 11.24 -30.07 12.34
C ALA A 23 10.80 -28.60 12.49
N VAL A 24 11.75 -27.69 12.73
CA VAL A 24 11.45 -26.25 12.83
C VAL A 24 10.94 -25.70 11.49
N LEU A 25 11.61 -25.99 10.39
CA LEU A 25 11.19 -25.53 9.05
C LEU A 25 9.82 -26.08 8.63
N ALA A 26 9.46 -27.30 9.07
CA ALA A 26 8.14 -27.87 8.82
C ALA A 26 7.00 -27.13 9.53
N THR A 27 7.30 -26.39 10.61
CA THR A 27 6.29 -25.66 11.39
C THR A 27 6.14 -24.19 10.97
N ILE A 28 7.14 -23.62 10.29
CA ILE A 28 7.09 -22.24 9.80
C ILE A 28 6.59 -22.26 8.36
N ASN A 29 5.60 -21.42 8.06
CA ASN A 29 5.26 -21.11 6.67
C ASN A 29 6.09 -19.87 6.24
N PRO A 30 7.24 -20.06 5.56
CA PRO A 30 8.12 -18.94 5.21
C PRO A 30 7.46 -17.95 4.26
N ILE A 31 6.53 -18.41 3.42
CA ILE A 31 5.80 -17.55 2.47
C ILE A 31 4.89 -16.60 3.23
N GLU A 32 4.13 -17.11 4.20
CA GLU A 32 3.25 -16.28 5.03
C GLU A 32 4.04 -15.27 5.89
N GLN A 33 5.22 -15.66 6.39
CA GLN A 33 6.11 -14.75 7.13
C GLN A 33 6.58 -13.59 6.23
N THR A 34 7.02 -13.88 5.01
CA THR A 34 7.42 -12.85 4.03
C THR A 34 6.25 -11.94 3.66
N ASN A 35 5.05 -12.50 3.46
CA ASN A 35 3.86 -11.71 3.16
C ASN A 35 3.48 -10.79 4.33
N LYS A 36 3.59 -11.26 5.58
CA LYS A 36 3.38 -10.42 6.77
C LYS A 36 4.39 -9.29 6.86
N ALA A 37 5.66 -9.57 6.58
CA ALA A 37 6.72 -8.56 6.58
C ALA A 37 6.46 -7.50 5.49
N ARG A 38 6.02 -7.92 4.30
CA ARG A 38 5.61 -7.01 3.22
C ARG A 38 4.43 -6.13 3.63
N ASP A 39 3.37 -6.72 4.18
CA ASP A 39 2.19 -5.95 4.57
C ASP A 39 2.52 -4.94 5.68
N ALA A 40 3.39 -5.30 6.62
CA ALA A 40 3.89 -4.36 7.62
C ALA A 40 4.70 -3.22 6.98
N LYS A 41 5.53 -3.53 5.97
CA LYS A 41 6.26 -2.51 5.19
C LYS A 41 5.29 -1.56 4.47
N PHE A 42 4.29 -2.09 3.77
CA PHE A 42 3.29 -1.29 3.06
C PHE A 42 2.46 -0.43 4.01
N LYS A 43 2.11 -0.95 5.19
CA LYS A 43 1.44 -0.18 6.24
C LYS A 43 2.31 1.00 6.70
N ASN A 44 3.60 0.78 6.92
CA ASN A 44 4.54 1.82 7.32
C ASN A 44 4.75 2.85 6.21
N ASP A 45 4.87 2.40 4.96
CA ASP A 45 5.00 3.29 3.80
C ASP A 45 3.72 4.13 3.60
N ALA A 46 2.53 3.54 3.80
CA ALA A 46 1.25 4.27 3.80
C ALA A 46 1.19 5.34 4.89
N ALA A 47 1.61 5.01 6.12
CA ALA A 47 1.68 5.95 7.22
C ALA A 47 2.65 7.11 6.95
N GLU A 48 3.82 6.82 6.35
CA GLU A 48 4.80 7.86 5.99
C GLU A 48 4.25 8.82 4.93
N VAL A 49 3.51 8.31 3.94
CA VAL A 49 2.82 9.15 2.95
C VAL A 49 1.78 10.05 3.62
N LEU A 50 0.94 9.50 4.51
CA LEU A 50 -0.06 10.27 5.25
C LEU A 50 0.58 11.36 6.10
N SER A 51 1.66 11.05 6.84
CA SER A 51 2.41 12.08 7.57
C SER A 51 3.02 13.13 6.63
N GLY A 52 3.42 12.74 5.42
CA GLY A 52 3.82 13.68 4.37
C GLY A 52 2.69 14.63 3.96
N TYR A 53 1.46 14.11 3.79
CA TYR A 53 0.28 14.93 3.52
C TYR A 53 -0.04 15.89 4.66
N GLU A 54 0.01 15.44 5.92
CA GLU A 54 -0.22 16.29 7.09
C GLU A 54 0.78 17.46 7.17
N ARG A 55 2.07 17.18 6.98
CA ARG A 55 3.11 18.21 6.97
C ARG A 55 2.94 19.19 5.80
N PHE A 56 2.63 18.67 4.62
CA PHE A 56 2.36 19.47 3.44
C PHE A 56 1.14 20.38 3.65
N PHE A 57 0.06 19.87 4.23
CA PHE A 57 -1.12 20.67 4.55
C PHE A 57 -0.80 21.74 5.59
N ALA A 58 -0.02 21.41 6.63
CA ALA A 58 0.40 22.38 7.63
C ALA A 58 1.26 23.52 7.06
N SER A 59 2.03 23.26 6.00
CA SER A 59 2.87 24.28 5.34
C SER A 59 2.16 25.04 4.21
N GLN A 60 1.32 24.38 3.43
CA GLN A 60 0.70 24.92 2.21
C GLN A 60 -0.79 25.25 2.36
N ASN A 61 -1.45 24.87 3.46
CA ASN A 61 -2.91 24.95 3.67
C ASN A 61 -3.74 24.27 2.57
N LYS A 62 -3.17 23.27 1.91
CA LYS A 62 -3.80 22.47 0.85
C LYS A 62 -3.09 21.13 0.73
N TYR A 63 -3.74 20.13 0.15
CA TYR A 63 -3.10 18.84 -0.14
C TYR A 63 -2.43 18.84 -1.51
N PRO A 64 -1.50 17.89 -1.79
CA PRO A 64 -0.78 17.82 -3.07
C PRO A 64 -1.68 17.71 -4.30
N TRP A 65 -2.87 17.11 -4.16
CA TRP A 65 -3.86 16.99 -5.24
C TRP A 65 -4.75 18.22 -5.43
N ASN A 66 -4.64 19.23 -4.54
CA ASN A 66 -5.33 20.52 -4.65
C ASN A 66 -4.41 21.62 -5.20
N MET A 67 -3.38 21.25 -5.93
CA MET A 67 -2.49 22.22 -6.56
C MET A 67 -3.04 22.59 -7.93
N ASP A 68 -3.64 23.78 -8.01
CA ASP A 68 -3.74 24.53 -9.27
C ASP A 68 -2.33 24.61 -9.87
N ASN A 69 -2.08 23.89 -10.96
CA ASN A 69 -0.76 23.84 -11.59
C ASN A 69 -0.49 25.03 -12.51
N ASP A 70 -1.24 26.12 -12.35
CA ASP A 70 -1.17 27.27 -13.21
C ASP A 70 -1.82 28.47 -12.54
N GLY A 71 -1.15 29.63 -12.55
CA GLY A 71 -1.84 30.92 -12.41
C GLY A 71 -2.83 31.22 -13.56
N LEU A 72 -3.30 30.18 -14.25
CA LEU A 72 -4.26 30.11 -15.33
C LEU A 72 -5.07 28.81 -15.14
N GLY A 73 -5.74 28.66 -13.98
CA GLY A 73 -6.51 27.46 -13.63
C GLY A 73 -7.12 26.73 -14.83
N SER A 74 -6.47 25.66 -15.29
CA SER A 74 -7.10 24.62 -16.08
C SER A 74 -6.21 23.39 -16.18
N ILE A 75 -6.59 22.35 -15.44
CA ILE A 75 -6.24 20.98 -15.79
C ILE A 75 -7.29 20.52 -16.81
N ASP A 76 -6.83 20.15 -18.02
CA ASP A 76 -7.67 19.60 -19.09
C ASP A 76 -8.57 18.46 -18.57
N ASN A 77 -9.88 18.68 -18.66
CA ASN A 77 -10.97 17.70 -18.54
C ASN A 77 -11.06 16.86 -17.24
N GLY A 78 -10.81 17.45 -16.08
CA GLY A 78 -11.19 16.78 -14.83
C GLY A 78 -10.45 17.27 -13.61
N GLU A 79 -10.43 18.59 -13.41
CA GLU A 79 -10.09 19.15 -12.11
C GLU A 79 -10.89 18.40 -11.04
N VAL A 80 -10.19 17.88 -10.03
CA VAL A 80 -10.85 17.51 -8.79
C VAL A 80 -11.18 18.83 -8.12
N ALA A 81 -12.29 19.41 -8.57
CA ALA A 81 -12.78 20.69 -8.11
C ALA A 81 -12.75 20.68 -6.59
N SER A 82 -12.25 21.76 -6.00
CA SER A 82 -12.51 22.11 -4.61
C SER A 82 -14.02 21.99 -4.34
N GLY A 83 -14.47 20.85 -3.82
CA GLY A 83 -15.89 20.50 -3.69
C GLY A 83 -16.25 19.04 -4.01
N VAL A 84 -15.36 18.25 -4.66
CA VAL A 84 -15.56 16.79 -4.75
C VAL A 84 -15.10 16.17 -3.44
N ASN A 85 -16.07 15.76 -2.63
CA ASN A 85 -15.84 15.23 -1.29
C ASN A 85 -15.22 13.84 -1.26
N ASN A 86 -14.99 13.18 -2.40
CA ASN A 86 -14.39 11.85 -2.49
C ASN A 86 -13.41 11.80 -3.66
N ILE A 87 -12.16 11.42 -3.39
CA ILE A 87 -11.07 11.39 -4.37
C ILE A 87 -10.26 10.12 -4.18
N ALA A 88 -9.80 9.46 -5.25
CA ALA A 88 -9.01 8.23 -5.19
C ALA A 88 -7.89 8.12 -6.24
N PHE A 89 -6.62 8.12 -5.86
CA PHE A 89 -5.51 7.99 -6.82
C PHE A 89 -4.68 6.75 -6.55
N LEU A 90 -4.09 6.16 -7.60
CA LEU A 90 -3.03 5.15 -7.41
C LEU A 90 -1.69 5.82 -7.13
N SER A 91 -0.75 5.08 -6.53
CA SER A 91 0.60 5.52 -6.19
C SER A 91 1.43 6.06 -7.35
N ARG A 92 1.16 5.62 -8.58
CA ARG A 92 1.87 6.11 -9.78
C ARG A 92 1.30 7.40 -10.35
N ASP A 93 0.13 7.83 -9.88
CA ASP A 93 -0.45 9.09 -10.30
C ASP A 93 0.35 10.25 -9.68
N TRP A 94 0.67 11.28 -10.47
CA TRP A 94 1.40 12.44 -9.96
C TRP A 94 0.65 13.17 -8.85
N ARG A 95 -0.69 13.07 -8.83
CA ARG A 95 -1.57 13.64 -7.79
C ARG A 95 -1.42 12.95 -6.44
N PHE A 96 -0.89 11.72 -6.43
CA PHE A 96 -0.48 11.05 -5.20
C PHE A 96 0.67 11.82 -4.51
N GLY A 97 1.42 12.65 -5.23
CA GLY A 97 2.41 13.57 -4.68
C GLY A 97 3.80 12.99 -4.47
N VAL A 98 4.02 11.70 -4.78
CA VAL A 98 5.34 11.04 -4.67
C VAL A 98 6.07 11.06 -6.02
N LEU A 99 5.38 10.70 -7.11
CA LEU A 99 5.95 10.77 -8.46
C LEU A 99 5.50 12.05 -9.18
N ASP A 100 6.23 12.45 -10.22
CA ASP A 100 5.80 13.47 -11.18
C ASP A 100 5.04 12.84 -12.37
N GLU A 101 4.60 13.67 -13.32
CA GLU A 101 3.86 13.21 -14.52
C GLU A 101 4.64 12.23 -15.40
N THR A 102 5.98 12.21 -15.26
CA THR A 102 6.87 11.30 -16.00
C THR A 102 7.14 10.00 -15.25
N GLY A 103 6.64 9.87 -14.02
CA GLY A 103 6.91 8.72 -13.14
C GLY A 103 8.21 8.84 -12.34
N ALA A 104 8.92 9.97 -12.39
CA ALA A 104 10.13 10.15 -11.61
C ALA A 104 9.79 10.53 -10.15
N ALA A 105 10.66 10.18 -9.21
CA ALA A 105 10.52 10.49 -7.78
C ALA A 105 10.77 11.99 -7.47
N SER A 106 9.99 12.85 -8.10
CA SER A 106 10.05 14.31 -8.04
C SER A 106 8.65 14.92 -7.84
N GLY A 107 7.74 14.15 -7.23
CA GLY A 107 6.41 14.64 -6.90
C GLY A 107 6.43 15.75 -5.84
N GLN A 108 5.28 16.38 -5.62
CA GLN A 108 5.14 17.56 -4.76
C GLN A 108 5.63 17.34 -3.33
N LEU A 109 5.38 16.17 -2.73
CA LEU A 109 5.87 15.85 -1.40
C LEU A 109 7.39 15.77 -1.35
N ILE A 110 8.05 15.41 -2.45
CA ILE A 110 9.51 15.31 -2.52
C ILE A 110 10.13 16.69 -2.76
N THR A 111 9.58 17.47 -3.69
CA THR A 111 10.11 18.79 -4.04
C THR A 111 9.93 19.80 -2.90
N THR A 112 8.87 19.66 -2.09
CA THR A 112 8.65 20.47 -0.89
C THR A 112 9.35 19.92 0.37
N SER A 113 10.15 18.85 0.24
CA SER A 113 10.91 18.22 1.34
C SER A 113 10.06 17.56 2.44
N GLU A 114 8.81 17.24 2.15
CA GLU A 114 7.94 16.49 3.07
C GLU A 114 8.22 14.99 3.02
N LEU A 115 8.75 14.49 1.91
CA LEU A 115 9.27 13.14 1.73
C LEU A 115 10.67 13.17 1.11
N LYS A 116 11.47 12.15 1.41
CA LYS A 116 12.80 11.99 0.79
C LYS A 116 12.64 11.43 -0.62
N THR A 117 13.49 11.87 -1.54
CA THR A 117 13.55 11.35 -2.92
C THR A 117 13.66 9.83 -2.99
N ALA A 118 14.44 9.24 -2.06
CA ALA A 118 14.60 7.79 -1.96
C ALA A 118 13.30 7.02 -1.69
N PHE A 119 12.27 7.68 -1.15
CA PHE A 119 10.96 7.08 -0.90
C PHE A 119 10.26 6.72 -2.21
N GLY A 120 10.21 7.65 -3.18
CA GLY A 120 9.59 7.40 -4.48
C GLY A 120 10.44 6.52 -5.41
N SER A 121 11.77 6.49 -5.24
CA SER A 121 12.66 5.78 -6.16
C SER A 121 13.01 4.34 -5.78
N SER A 122 12.67 3.89 -4.56
CA SER A 122 13.21 2.64 -3.99
C SER A 122 12.16 1.70 -3.43
N LYS A 123 10.88 2.02 -3.61
CA LYS A 123 9.76 1.35 -2.95
C LYS A 123 8.86 0.74 -4.00
N GLU A 124 8.44 -0.50 -3.78
CA GLU A 124 7.65 -1.27 -4.75
C GLU A 124 6.39 -0.55 -5.24
N PRO A 125 5.63 0.19 -4.40
CA PRO A 125 4.41 0.86 -4.85
C PRO A 125 4.60 1.95 -5.91
N PHE A 126 5.82 2.46 -6.04
CA PHE A 126 6.14 3.56 -6.94
C PHE A 126 6.99 3.10 -8.13
N ASP A 127 7.15 1.78 -8.30
CA ASP A 127 7.84 1.19 -9.45
C ASP A 127 6.99 1.31 -10.74
N ASP A 128 7.66 1.39 -11.90
CA ASP A 128 7.00 1.52 -13.20
C ASP A 128 6.14 0.32 -13.61
N THR A 129 6.36 -0.84 -12.98
CA THR A 129 5.56 -2.05 -13.21
C THR A 129 4.20 -2.02 -12.51
N VAL A 130 3.99 -1.08 -11.58
CA VAL A 130 2.73 -0.98 -10.83
C VAL A 130 1.61 -0.48 -11.73
N VAL A 131 0.47 -1.19 -11.68
CA VAL A 131 -0.77 -0.82 -12.38
C VAL A 131 -1.95 -0.91 -11.43
N ALA A 132 -3.05 -0.26 -11.77
CA ALA A 132 -4.30 -0.40 -11.03
C ALA A 132 -4.73 -1.88 -10.97
N GLY A 133 -5.24 -2.32 -9.83
CA GLY A 133 -5.54 -3.71 -9.52
C GLY A 133 -4.33 -4.58 -9.11
N SER A 134 -3.10 -4.09 -9.28
CA SER A 134 -1.90 -4.85 -8.88
C SER A 134 -1.77 -4.93 -7.36
N GLU A 135 -1.18 -6.02 -6.87
CA GLU A 135 -1.00 -6.21 -5.43
C GLU A 135 -0.02 -5.20 -4.84
N ASP A 136 0.94 -4.72 -5.63
CA ASP A 136 1.95 -3.76 -5.21
C ASP A 136 1.48 -2.31 -5.32
N ALA A 137 0.29 -2.05 -5.87
CA ALA A 137 -0.30 -0.71 -5.88
C ALA A 137 -0.72 -0.25 -4.48
N MET A 138 -0.54 1.05 -4.24
CA MET A 138 -1.22 1.77 -3.16
C MET A 138 -2.25 2.71 -3.77
N TYR A 139 -3.30 2.98 -3.01
CA TYR A 139 -4.36 3.89 -3.36
C TYR A 139 -4.52 4.92 -2.26
N MET A 140 -4.45 6.18 -2.61
CA MET A 140 -4.88 7.26 -1.74
C MET A 140 -6.39 7.42 -1.92
N PHE A 141 -7.11 7.66 -0.82
CA PHE A 141 -8.49 8.08 -0.83
C PHE A 141 -8.68 9.27 0.12
N HIS A 142 -9.35 10.31 -0.34
CA HIS A 142 -9.78 11.44 0.50
C HIS A 142 -11.29 11.44 0.58
N SER A 143 -11.84 11.59 1.79
CA SER A 143 -13.26 11.89 1.99
C SER A 143 -13.51 13.00 2.99
N ASN A 144 -14.13 14.10 2.54
CA ASN A 144 -14.49 15.33 3.29
C ASN A 144 -13.38 15.91 4.19
N ASP A 145 -12.98 15.20 5.24
CA ASP A 145 -12.01 15.59 6.26
C ASP A 145 -11.02 14.46 6.63
N SER A 146 -10.99 13.36 5.89
CA SER A 146 -10.15 12.20 6.24
C SER A 146 -9.41 11.65 5.03
N ASN A 147 -8.11 11.50 5.18
CA ASN A 147 -7.27 10.82 4.21
C ASN A 147 -7.02 9.37 4.62
N TYR A 148 -6.99 8.50 3.62
CA TYR A 148 -6.69 7.09 3.75
C TYR A 148 -5.65 6.73 2.71
N VAL A 149 -4.69 5.90 3.11
CA VAL A 149 -3.82 5.23 2.16
C VAL A 149 -4.01 3.73 2.29
N CYS A 150 -4.49 3.13 1.22
CA CYS A 150 -4.94 1.76 1.13
C CYS A 150 -4.01 0.93 0.27
N PHE A 151 -3.83 -0.33 0.63
CA PHE A 151 -3.03 -1.26 -0.17
C PHE A 151 -3.63 -2.67 -0.14
N CYS A 152 -3.16 -3.50 -1.07
CA CYS A 152 -3.53 -4.90 -1.13
C CYS A 152 -2.72 -5.73 -0.13
N PRO A 153 -3.31 -6.25 0.97
CA PRO A 153 -2.59 -7.13 1.87
C PRO A 153 -2.26 -8.44 1.14
N LYS A 154 -1.06 -9.01 1.32
CA LYS A 154 -0.64 -10.35 0.83
C LYS A 154 -0.70 -11.43 1.91
N ALA A 155 -0.68 -11.06 3.18
CA ALA A 155 -0.71 -12.02 4.28
C ALA A 155 -2.13 -12.58 4.48
N ASN A 156 -2.27 -13.89 4.58
CA ASN A 156 -3.56 -14.51 4.86
C ASN A 156 -4.13 -14.05 6.22
N ALA A 157 -3.26 -13.74 7.19
CA ALA A 157 -3.67 -13.19 8.48
C ALA A 157 -4.38 -11.82 8.37
N ASN A 158 -4.05 -11.01 7.36
CA ASN A 158 -4.69 -9.73 7.10
C ASN A 158 -5.92 -9.83 6.19
N ARG A 159 -6.23 -11.04 5.72
CA ARG A 159 -7.35 -11.34 4.80
C ARG A 159 -8.47 -12.15 5.44
N THR A 160 -8.32 -12.56 6.71
CA THR A 160 -9.22 -13.51 7.37
C THR A 160 -9.53 -13.11 8.81
N GLY A 161 -10.52 -13.76 9.43
CA GLY A 161 -10.88 -13.53 10.83
C GLY A 161 -11.41 -12.11 11.07
N ALA A 162 -11.06 -11.53 12.22
CA ALA A 162 -11.53 -10.20 12.62
C ALA A 162 -10.99 -9.05 11.75
N VAL A 163 -9.87 -9.25 11.06
CA VAL A 163 -9.29 -8.23 10.15
C VAL A 163 -10.09 -8.14 8.86
N ALA A 164 -10.72 -9.23 8.43
CA ALA A 164 -11.52 -9.25 7.19
C ALA A 164 -12.66 -8.22 7.21
N SER A 165 -13.27 -7.94 8.37
CA SER A 165 -14.31 -6.91 8.50
C SER A 165 -13.77 -5.48 8.48
N GLN A 166 -12.46 -5.28 8.59
CA GLN A 166 -11.81 -3.95 8.51
C GLN A 166 -11.35 -3.61 7.10
N LEU A 167 -11.40 -4.59 6.18
CA LEU A 167 -11.05 -4.38 4.79
C LEU A 167 -12.07 -3.45 4.15
N LYS A 168 -11.56 -2.61 3.25
CA LYS A 168 -12.33 -1.62 2.53
C LYS A 168 -12.40 -1.99 1.07
N CYS A 169 -13.46 -1.57 0.40
CA CYS A 169 -13.57 -1.63 -1.04
C CYS A 169 -13.56 -0.27 -1.69
N LEU A 170 -12.83 -0.19 -2.80
CA LEU A 170 -12.89 0.92 -3.74
C LEU A 170 -13.83 0.52 -4.89
N ASP A 171 -15.07 1.01 -4.85
CA ASP A 171 -16.10 0.71 -5.84
C ASP A 171 -15.89 1.53 -7.13
N ARG A 172 -16.08 0.86 -8.27
CA ARG A 172 -16.01 1.34 -9.65
C ARG A 172 -14.81 2.25 -9.95
N VAL A 173 -13.73 1.61 -10.43
CA VAL A 173 -12.63 2.29 -11.10
C VAL A 173 -12.57 1.78 -12.53
N GLU A 174 -12.91 2.63 -13.51
CA GLU A 174 -12.46 2.38 -14.87
C GLU A 174 -10.96 2.66 -14.91
N ALA A 175 -10.17 1.62 -14.66
CA ALA A 175 -8.72 1.70 -14.65
C ALA A 175 -8.23 1.86 -16.09
N VAL A 176 -7.98 3.10 -16.51
CA VAL A 176 -7.29 3.39 -17.77
C VAL A 176 -5.91 3.94 -17.43
N ASN A 177 -4.87 3.18 -17.78
CA ASN A 177 -3.46 3.59 -17.79
C ASN A 177 -3.02 4.49 -16.62
N ALA A 178 -2.98 3.93 -15.41
CA ALA A 178 -2.46 4.61 -14.22
C ALA A 178 -3.25 5.85 -13.77
N THR A 179 -4.51 5.99 -14.20
CA THR A 179 -5.48 6.92 -13.62
C THR A 179 -6.73 6.15 -13.20
N VAL A 180 -7.16 6.36 -11.96
CA VAL A 180 -8.46 5.93 -11.45
C VAL A 180 -9.43 7.08 -11.75
N ASP A 181 -10.52 6.85 -12.48
CA ASP A 181 -11.59 7.86 -12.57
C ASP A 181 -12.19 8.06 -11.18
N VAL A 182 -11.95 9.24 -10.62
CA VAL A 182 -12.25 9.64 -9.25
C VAL A 182 -13.60 10.31 -9.09
N SER A 183 -14.26 10.65 -10.19
CA SER A 183 -15.51 11.41 -10.14
C SER A 183 -16.65 10.64 -9.44
N THR A 184 -16.53 9.30 -9.36
CA THR A 184 -17.53 8.41 -8.75
C THR A 184 -16.96 7.36 -7.81
N ALA A 185 -15.64 7.36 -7.56
CA ALA A 185 -14.99 6.39 -6.70
C ALA A 185 -15.47 6.54 -5.25
N THR A 186 -15.84 5.44 -4.61
CA THR A 186 -16.23 5.42 -3.18
C THR A 186 -15.42 4.38 -2.42
N LEU A 187 -15.01 4.73 -1.20
CA LEU A 187 -14.40 3.80 -0.27
C LEU A 187 -15.45 3.37 0.77
N SER A 188 -15.78 2.09 0.81
CA SER A 188 -16.80 1.53 1.71
C SER A 188 -16.26 0.31 2.46
N ASP A 189 -16.89 -0.03 3.59
CA ASP A 189 -16.67 -1.34 4.22
C ASP A 189 -17.20 -2.46 3.33
N LEU A 190 -16.66 -3.68 3.46
CA LEU A 190 -17.12 -4.81 2.67
C LEU A 190 -18.64 -5.04 2.81
N GLY A 191 -19.34 -5.05 1.67
CA GLY A 191 -20.79 -5.22 1.54
C GLY A 191 -21.37 -4.52 0.30
N GLY A 192 -22.58 -4.87 -0.11
CA GLY A 192 -23.26 -4.22 -1.23
C GLY A 192 -22.67 -4.57 -2.61
N THR A 193 -22.15 -3.58 -3.33
CA THR A 193 -21.57 -3.70 -4.69
C THR A 193 -20.19 -4.34 -4.71
N CYS A 194 -19.49 -4.35 -3.58
CA CYS A 194 -18.20 -4.99 -3.43
C CYS A 194 -18.30 -6.28 -2.64
N LEU A 195 -17.76 -7.37 -3.21
CA LEU A 195 -17.78 -8.68 -2.59
C LEU A 195 -16.44 -8.97 -1.91
N ALA A 196 -16.52 -9.49 -0.68
CA ALA A 196 -15.37 -10.14 -0.06
C ALA A 196 -14.89 -11.27 -0.98
N ALA A 197 -13.58 -11.35 -1.23
CA ALA A 197 -13.04 -12.42 -2.04
C ALA A 197 -13.33 -13.76 -1.38
N ALA A 198 -13.94 -14.69 -2.14
CA ALA A 198 -14.38 -15.98 -1.62
C ALA A 198 -13.20 -16.87 -1.14
N ASP A 199 -12.03 -16.71 -1.75
CA ASP A 199 -10.78 -17.33 -1.31
C ASP A 199 -9.74 -16.24 -1.00
N PRO A 200 -9.24 -16.13 0.25
CA PRO A 200 -8.20 -15.19 0.62
C PRO A 200 -6.87 -15.45 -0.10
N LYS A 201 -6.74 -16.55 -0.86
CA LYS A 201 -5.58 -16.90 -1.68
C LYS A 201 -5.81 -16.75 -3.19
N ALA A 202 -7.00 -16.32 -3.62
CA ALA A 202 -7.28 -16.15 -5.04
C ALA A 202 -6.43 -15.04 -5.67
N ASN A 203 -6.04 -15.26 -6.93
CA ASN A 203 -5.51 -14.21 -7.77
C ASN A 203 -6.59 -13.14 -8.00
N GLY A 204 -6.22 -11.87 -8.07
CA GLY A 204 -7.19 -10.78 -8.29
C GLY A 204 -7.95 -10.33 -7.04
N PHE A 205 -7.47 -10.67 -5.84
CA PHE A 205 -8.02 -10.19 -4.55
C PHE A 205 -8.10 -8.66 -4.43
N CYS A 206 -7.38 -7.93 -5.29
CA CYS A 206 -7.35 -6.47 -5.34
C CYS A 206 -7.81 -5.92 -6.68
N ASP A 207 -8.56 -6.72 -7.44
CA ASP A 207 -9.20 -6.29 -8.67
C ASP A 207 -10.28 -5.24 -8.38
N LEU A 208 -10.07 -4.03 -8.90
CA LEU A 208 -10.91 -2.88 -8.64
C LEU A 208 -12.28 -3.09 -9.29
N GLY A 209 -13.36 -2.73 -8.58
CA GLY A 209 -14.74 -2.87 -9.08
C GLY A 209 -15.35 -4.29 -9.01
N THR A 210 -14.59 -5.32 -8.61
CA THR A 210 -15.14 -6.67 -8.35
C THR A 210 -14.94 -7.12 -6.90
N THR A 211 -13.70 -7.08 -6.41
CA THR A 211 -13.34 -7.67 -5.10
C THR A 211 -12.26 -6.89 -4.35
N ALA A 212 -12.03 -5.61 -4.64
CA ALA A 212 -10.99 -4.84 -3.98
C ALA A 212 -11.13 -4.89 -2.44
N ASN A 213 -10.34 -5.73 -1.78
CA ASN A 213 -10.33 -5.91 -0.33
C ASN A 213 -9.06 -5.28 0.22
N LEU A 214 -9.06 -3.95 0.29
CA LEU A 214 -7.89 -3.16 0.65
C LEU A 214 -7.79 -3.00 2.17
N LEU A 215 -6.56 -3.03 2.67
CA LEU A 215 -6.26 -2.60 4.03
C LEU A 215 -5.89 -1.12 3.99
N CYS A 216 -6.67 -0.29 4.68
CA CYS A 216 -6.49 1.16 4.69
C CYS A 216 -5.91 1.63 6.02
N VAL A 217 -4.89 2.49 5.93
CA VAL A 217 -4.37 3.25 7.06
C VAL A 217 -5.12 4.57 7.09
N PRO A 218 -5.85 4.91 8.16
CA PRO A 218 -6.46 6.22 8.32
C PRO A 218 -5.43 7.25 8.79
N GLU A 219 -5.72 8.51 8.52
CA GLU A 219 -5.03 9.66 9.12
C GLU A 219 -5.11 9.60 10.66
N GLY A 220 -3.98 9.86 11.35
CA GLY A 220 -3.90 9.86 12.82
C GLY A 220 -3.62 8.52 13.53
N ASP A 221 -3.67 7.36 12.86
CA ASP A 221 -3.32 6.04 13.45
C ASP A 221 -1.81 5.73 13.41
N ILE A 222 -0.97 6.76 13.59
CA ILE A 222 0.51 6.69 13.55
C ILE A 222 1.14 6.29 14.90
N ASN A 223 0.59 5.27 15.58
CA ASN A 223 1.13 4.72 16.83
C ASN A 223 1.48 3.23 16.74
#